data_AF-A0A1J8Q0A8-F1
#
_entry.id   AF-A0A1J8Q0A8-F1
#
_cell.length_a   1.000
_cell.length_b   1.000
_cell.length_c   1.000
_cell.angle_alpha   90.00
_cell.angle_beta   90.00
_cell.angle_gamma   90.00
#
_symmetry.space_group_name_H-M   'P 1'
#
loop_
_entity.id
_entity.type
_entity.pdbx_description
1 polymer ?
#
loop_
_entity_poly.entity_id
_entity_poly.type
_entity_poly.pdbx_seq_one_letter_code
_entity_poly.pdbx_strand_id
1 'polypeptide(L)' 'MQSAATRLIGEHDFRNLCKLDPGKQITNFRRCVMRAQINPVDSDGDGENQVYVFDLMGSAFLYHQVRHIMAVLFL' A
#
# COMPACT_ATOMS: atom_id res chain seq x y z
N MET A 1 -0.96 12.03 -3.33
CA MET A 1 -0.71 10.59 -3.09
C MET A 1 0.59 10.31 -2.34
N GLN A 2 1.77 10.76 -2.81
CA GLN A 2 3.07 10.43 -2.17
C GLN A 2 3.15 10.82 -0.68
N SER A 3 2.71 12.03 -0.30
CA SER A 3 2.73 12.47 1.09
C SER A 3 1.88 11.61 2.03
N ALA A 4 0.79 11.03 1.52
CA ALA A 4 -0.05 10.08 2.26
C ALA A 4 0.62 8.70 2.36
N ALA A 5 1.22 8.22 1.26
CA ALA A 5 1.97 6.97 1.23
C ALA A 5 3.12 6.95 2.25
N THR A 6 3.85 8.07 2.41
CA THR A 6 4.94 8.20 3.40
C THR A 6 4.46 7.96 4.84
N ARG A 7 3.18 8.22 5.17
CA ARG A 7 2.63 7.99 6.52
C ARG A 7 2.43 6.51 6.84
N LEU A 8 2.51 5.62 5.84
CA LEU A 8 2.43 4.18 6.02
C LEU A 8 3.73 3.61 6.60
N ILE A 9 4.86 4.30 6.43
CA ILE A 9 6.19 3.84 6.87
C ILE A 9 6.21 3.70 8.39
N GLY A 10 6.84 2.63 8.87
CA GLY A 10 6.90 2.26 10.28
C GLY A 10 5.94 1.12 10.64
N GLU A 11 5.77 0.89 11.94
CA GLU A 11 4.89 -0.15 12.46
C GLU A 11 3.52 0.41 12.83
N HIS A 12 2.48 -0.10 12.19
CA HIS A 12 1.10 0.34 12.41
C HIS A 12 0.15 -0.85 12.50
N ASP A 13 -1.00 -0.62 13.13
CA ASP A 13 -2.13 -1.55 13.09
C ASP A 13 -2.94 -1.34 11.80
N PHE A 14 -2.94 -2.34 10.92
CA PHE A 14 -3.58 -2.28 9.60
C PHE A 14 -4.95 -2.96 9.55
N ARG A 15 -5.64 -3.17 10.69
CA ARG A 15 -6.94 -3.86 10.73
C ARG A 15 -8.00 -3.26 9.79
N ASN A 16 -8.00 -1.94 9.64
CA ASN A 16 -8.97 -1.22 8.79
C ASN A 16 -8.56 -1.19 7.31
N LEU A 17 -7.36 -1.65 7.00
CA LEU A 17 -6.82 -1.70 5.65
C LEU A 17 -6.60 -3.14 5.23
N CYS A 18 -7.42 -4.08 5.66
CA CYS A 18 -7.35 -5.48 5.22
C CYS A 18 -8.73 -6.11 5.17
N LYS A 19 -8.84 -7.25 4.49
CA LYS A 19 -10.04 -8.09 4.53
C LYS A 19 -9.91 -9.12 5.65
N LEU A 20 -10.88 -9.14 6.56
CA LEU A 20 -11.00 -10.19 7.57
C LEU A 20 -11.43 -11.51 6.90
N ASP A 21 -10.75 -12.60 7.28
CA ASP A 21 -11.08 -13.96 6.88
C ASP A 21 -11.53 -14.72 8.13
N PRO A 22 -12.82 -15.01 8.31
CA PRO A 22 -13.32 -15.71 9.50
C PRO A 22 -12.69 -17.09 9.73
N GLY A 23 -12.18 -17.73 8.68
CA GLY A 23 -11.48 -19.02 8.78
C GLY A 23 -10.06 -18.88 9.32
N LYS A 24 -9.49 -17.67 9.33
CA LYS A 24 -8.17 -17.37 9.87
C LYS A 24 -8.34 -16.53 11.13
N GLN A 25 -8.17 -17.15 12.29
CA GLN A 25 -8.21 -16.46 13.59
C GLN A 25 -6.96 -15.56 13.78
N ILE A 26 -6.88 -14.47 13.02
CA ILE A 26 -5.79 -13.50 13.10
C ILE A 26 -6.05 -12.58 14.29
N THR A 27 -5.13 -12.60 15.25
CA THR A 27 -5.16 -11.72 16.44
C THR A 27 -4.19 -10.55 16.34
N ASN A 28 -3.24 -10.58 15.39
CA ASN A 28 -2.23 -9.55 15.20
C ASN A 28 -2.28 -8.90 13.81
N PHE A 29 -2.68 -7.63 13.79
CA PHE A 29 -2.81 -6.78 12.60
C PHE A 29 -1.67 -5.79 12.42
N ARG A 30 -0.67 -5.80 13.32
CA ARG A 30 0.48 -4.91 13.22
C ARG A 30 1.41 -5.37 12.12
N ARG A 31 1.81 -4.47 11.23
CA ARG A 31 2.79 -4.72 10.16
C ARG A 31 3.78 -3.58 10.12
N CYS A 32 5.01 -3.88 9.68
CA CYS A 32 6.05 -2.90 9.47
C CYS A 32 6.20 -2.64 7.97
N VAL A 33 6.02 -1.39 7.56
CA VAL A 33 6.31 -0.91 6.21
C VAL A 33 7.67 -0.22 6.22
N MET A 34 8.58 -0.72 5.40
CA MET A 34 9.94 -0.20 5.26
C MET A 34 10.04 0.86 4.15
N ARG A 35 9.24 0.74 3.08
CA ARG A 35 9.21 1.69 1.95
C ARG A 35 7.80 1.84 1.39
N ALA A 36 7.45 3.06 1.02
CA ALA A 36 6.21 3.40 0.30
C ALA A 36 6.47 4.59 -0.63
N GLN A 37 6.67 4.33 -1.93
CA GLN A 37 7.04 5.32 -2.93
C GLN A 37 6.15 5.22 -4.17
N ILE A 38 5.80 6.35 -4.76
CA ILE A 38 5.04 6.47 -6.00
C ILE A 38 5.95 7.13 -7.01
N ASN A 39 6.37 6.36 -8.00
CA ASN A 39 7.34 6.78 -8.99
C ASN A 39 6.69 6.79 -10.38
N PRO A 40 6.98 7.78 -11.24
CA PRO A 40 6.57 7.72 -12.63
C PRO A 40 7.28 6.54 -13.31
N VAL A 41 6.58 5.90 -14.25
CA VAL A 41 7.19 4.97 -15.19
C VAL A 41 7.61 5.78 -16.41
N ASP A 42 8.88 5.69 -16.80
CA ASP A 42 9.34 6.30 -18.03
C ASP A 42 8.59 5.66 -19.21
N SER A 43 7.85 6.48 -19.96
CA SER A 43 7.15 6.07 -21.17
C SER A 43 7.77 6.77 -22.37
N ASP A 44 8.11 6.02 -23.41
CA ASP A 44 8.73 6.51 -24.66
C ASP A 44 7.80 7.40 -25.52
N GLY A 45 6.67 7.88 -25.00
CA GLY A 45 5.63 8.58 -25.74
C GLY A 45 5.12 9.85 -25.05
N ASP A 46 4.54 10.75 -25.85
CA ASP A 46 3.97 12.04 -25.43
C ASP A 46 3.04 11.87 -24.23
N GLY A 47 3.26 12.65 -23.17
CA GLY A 47 2.83 12.45 -21.78
C GLY A 47 1.32 12.35 -21.46
N GLU A 48 0.47 12.01 -22.42
CA GLU A 48 -0.97 11.81 -22.26
C GLU A 48 -1.32 10.51 -21.50
N ASN A 49 -0.42 9.52 -21.45
CA ASN A 49 -0.63 8.23 -20.74
C ASN A 49 0.44 7.98 -19.67
N GLN A 50 0.69 8.95 -18.80
CA GLN A 50 1.67 8.79 -17.72
C GLN A 50 1.21 7.70 -16.72
N VAL A 51 1.95 6.60 -16.67
CA VAL A 51 1.75 5.53 -15.69
C VAL A 51 2.63 5.77 -14.46
N TYR A 52 2.14 5.39 -13.28
CA TYR A 52 2.89 5.44 -12.03
C TYR A 52 2.92 4.05 -11.38
N VAL A 53 4.00 3.76 -10.68
CA VAL A 53 4.17 2.55 -9.87
C VAL A 53 4.17 2.93 -8.40
N PHE A 54 3.37 2.22 -7.61
CA PHE A 54 3.46 2.24 -6.15
C PHE A 54 4.38 1.12 -5.68
N ASP A 55 5.60 1.49 -5.30
CA ASP A 55 6.62 0.62 -4.74
C ASP A 55 6.50 0.55 -3.21
N LEU A 56 6.02 -0.61 -2.72
CA LEU A 56 5.75 -0.87 -1.32
C LEU A 56 6.58 -2.06 -0.82
N MET A 57 7.34 -1.84 0.25
CA MET A 57 8.16 -2.86 0.91
C MET A 57 7.77 -2.95 2.39
N GLY A 58 7.59 -4.15 2.91
CA GLY A 58 7.26 -4.40 4.31
C GLY A 58 7.61 -5.82 4.73
N SER A 59 7.53 -6.12 6.03
CA SER A 59 7.88 -7.44 6.57
C SER A 59 6.88 -8.52 6.16
N ALA A 60 5.60 -8.18 6.18
CA ALA A 60 4.49 -9.01 5.72
C ALA A 60 3.28 -8.12 5.43
N PHE A 61 2.31 -8.64 4.68
CA PHE A 61 1.04 -7.97 4.41
C PHE A 61 -0.14 -8.86 4.81
N LEU A 62 -1.19 -8.23 5.36
CA LEU A 62 -2.49 -8.84 5.62
C LEU A 62 -3.24 -9.09 4.31
N TYR A 63 -4.29 -9.90 4.38
CA TYR A 63 -5.11 -10.22 3.22
C TYR A 63 -5.74 -8.97 2.61
N HIS A 64 -5.52 -8.76 1.30
CA HIS A 64 -5.90 -7.55 0.54
C HIS A 64 -5.31 -6.23 1.04
N GLN A 65 -4.30 -6.25 1.92
CA GLN A 65 -3.84 -5.01 2.55
C GLN A 65 -3.38 -3.94 1.56
N VAL A 66 -2.54 -4.34 0.61
CA VAL A 66 -1.98 -3.45 -0.41
C VAL A 66 -3.07 -2.85 -1.30
N ARG A 67 -4.11 -3.64 -1.62
CA ARG A 67 -5.24 -3.17 -2.44
C ARG A 67 -6.07 -2.12 -1.70
N HIS A 68 -6.32 -2.30 -0.41
CA HIS A 68 -7.06 -1.33 0.40
C HIS A 68 -6.24 -0.05 0.63
N ILE A 69 -4.92 -0.18 0.84
CA ILE A 69 -4.01 0.98 0.87
C ILE A 69 -4.17 1.80 -0.42
N MET A 70 -4.08 1.16 -1.59
CA MET A 70 -4.23 1.87 -2.87
C MET A 70 -5.60 2.52 -3.02
N ALA A 71 -6.68 1.82 -2.67
CA ALA A 71 -8.02 2.39 -2.72
C ALA A 71 -8.14 3.68 -1.89
N VAL A 72 -7.55 3.73 -0.68
CA VAL A 72 -7.55 4.93 0.15
C VAL A 72 -6.65 6.03 -0.41
N LEU A 73 -5.51 5.68 -1.01
CA LEU A 73 -4.61 6.65 -1.63
C LEU A 73 -5.21 7.33 -2.88
N PHE A 74 -6.23 6.73 -3.51
CA PHE A 74 -6.97 7.29 -4.65
C PHE A 74 -8.11 8.24 -4.27
N LEU A 75 -8.44 8.37 -2.98
CA LEU A 75 -9.39 9.38 -2.48
C LEU A 75 -8.70 10.75 -2.36
#